data_AF-A0A658KQ22-F1
#
_entry.id   AF-A0A658KQ22-F1
#
_cell.length_a   1.000
_cell.length_b   1.000
_cell.length_c   1.000
_cell.angle_alpha   90.00
_cell.angle_beta   90.00
_cell.angle_gamma   90.00
#
_symmetry.space_group_name_H-M   'P 1'
#
loop_
_entity.id
_entity.type
_entity.pdbx_description
1 polymer ?
#
loop_
_entity_poly.entity_id
_entity_poly.type
_entity_poly.pdbx_seq_one_letter_code
_entity_poly.pdbx_strand_id
1 'polypeptide(L)'
;MLAGNAQVASAVEILRWERLPLAIPLRINQERIVFVDQNVRVGLPRSLTEKLRVQSTGGAIYLFAKEAIEPTRLQLQNAKTGEIILVDIAATEAPTYQPALEPVKIVEGETSSARYAGAATARSAKATTKRTDSTSRSNDEDDEPEEVIKRETPVPVVLTRYAAQMLYAPLRTVEPVDDIAQVKIDRRLDLTTLLPTLPVKATPLGAWRLD
;
A
#
# COMPACT_ATOMS: atom_id res chain seq x y z
N MET A 1 -24.70 47.51 -3.95
CA MET A 1 -24.14 46.40 -4.75
C MET A 1 -23.42 45.46 -3.80
N LEU A 2 -23.98 44.30 -3.50
CA LEU A 2 -23.22 43.24 -2.82
C LEU A 2 -22.38 42.52 -3.88
N ALA A 3 -21.06 42.67 -3.81
CA ALA A 3 -20.14 41.82 -4.55
C ALA A 3 -20.08 40.47 -3.84
N GLY A 4 -20.71 39.44 -4.42
CA GLY A 4 -20.53 38.07 -3.99
C GLY A 4 -19.12 37.61 -4.34
N ASN A 5 -18.30 37.33 -3.33
CA ASN A 5 -17.06 36.58 -3.52
C ASN A 5 -17.44 35.19 -4.03
N ALA A 6 -17.29 34.95 -5.33
CA ALA A 6 -17.32 33.61 -5.88
C ALA A 6 -16.02 32.91 -5.43
N GLN A 7 -16.11 32.14 -4.33
CA GLN A 7 -15.04 31.25 -3.93
C GLN A 7 -14.94 30.15 -4.99
N VAL A 8 -13.94 30.23 -5.87
CA VAL A 8 -13.62 29.12 -6.77
C VAL A 8 -13.10 28.00 -5.89
N ALA A 9 -13.92 26.97 -5.66
CA ALA A 9 -13.50 25.77 -4.97
C ALA A 9 -12.40 25.11 -5.81
N SER A 10 -11.18 25.06 -5.27
CA SER A 10 -10.08 24.27 -5.84
C SER A 10 -10.01 22.98 -5.02
N ALA A 11 -10.32 21.84 -5.65
CA ALA A 11 -10.05 20.54 -5.07
C ALA A 11 -8.69 20.02 -5.56
N VAL A 12 -8.16 19.03 -4.84
CA VAL A 12 -6.98 18.25 -5.27
C VAL A 12 -7.48 16.86 -5.64
N GLU A 13 -7.21 16.43 -6.87
CA GLU A 13 -7.59 15.10 -7.35
C GLU A 13 -6.65 14.05 -6.76
N ILE A 14 -7.17 13.13 -5.95
CA ILE A 14 -6.36 12.08 -5.33
C ILE A 14 -6.37 10.84 -6.22
N LEU A 15 -5.20 10.52 -6.79
CA LEU A 15 -4.98 9.28 -7.54
C LEU A 15 -4.25 8.27 -6.65
N ARG A 16 -4.86 7.11 -6.45
CA ARG A 16 -4.26 6.02 -5.69
C ARG A 16 -3.44 5.13 -6.61
N TRP A 17 -2.16 4.98 -6.32
CA TRP A 17 -1.26 4.14 -7.09
C TRP A 17 -1.23 2.71 -6.54
N GLU A 18 -1.91 1.80 -7.23
CA GLU A 18 -1.99 0.38 -6.87
C GLU A 18 -1.08 -0.49 -7.77
N ARG A 19 0.07 0.07 -8.19
CA ARG A 19 0.96 -0.50 -9.23
C ARG A 19 0.31 -0.60 -10.63
N LEU A 20 -0.75 0.18 -10.86
CA LEU A 20 -1.34 0.40 -12.18
C LEU A 20 -0.87 1.74 -12.75
N PRO A 21 -0.78 1.88 -14.09
CA PRO A 21 -0.52 3.18 -14.72
C PRO A 21 -1.61 4.20 -14.37
N LEU A 22 -1.21 5.40 -13.96
CA LEU A 22 -2.13 6.49 -13.61
C LEU A 22 -2.34 7.42 -14.80
N ALA A 23 -3.60 7.69 -15.17
CA ALA A 23 -3.92 8.65 -16.20
C ALA A 23 -3.91 10.08 -15.64
N ILE A 24 -3.10 10.96 -16.22
CA ILE A 24 -3.03 12.38 -15.87
C ILE A 24 -3.33 13.20 -17.14
N PRO A 25 -4.60 13.59 -17.36
CA PRO A 25 -4.92 14.49 -18.46
C PRO A 25 -4.29 15.86 -18.26
N LEU A 26 -3.89 16.49 -19.36
CA LEU A 26 -3.32 17.83 -19.43
C LEU A 26 -4.14 18.70 -20.38
N ARG A 27 -4.03 20.02 -20.21
CA ARG A 27 -4.53 20.99 -21.17
C ARG A 27 -3.38 21.72 -21.84
N ILE A 28 -3.53 22.00 -23.12
CA ILE A 28 -2.55 22.76 -23.89
C ILE A 28 -2.42 24.17 -23.27
N ASN A 29 -1.19 24.65 -23.14
CA ASN A 29 -0.80 25.92 -22.53
C ASN A 29 -1.23 26.11 -21.07
N GLN A 30 -1.46 25.02 -20.35
CA GLN A 30 -1.75 25.06 -18.92
C GLN A 30 -0.76 24.18 -18.16
N GLU A 31 -0.41 24.62 -16.95
CA GLU A 31 0.43 23.87 -16.04
C GLU A 31 -0.43 23.04 -15.09
N ARG A 32 -0.11 21.75 -14.95
CA ARG A 32 -0.71 20.85 -13.98
C ARG A 32 0.34 20.37 -13.00
N ILE A 33 0.03 20.49 -11.72
CA ILE A 33 0.91 20.07 -10.62
C ILE A 33 0.51 18.67 -10.18
N VAL A 34 1.50 17.79 -10.02
CA VAL A 34 1.34 16.43 -9.50
C VAL A 34 2.19 16.28 -8.24
N PHE A 35 1.55 16.14 -7.08
CA PHE A 35 2.19 15.84 -5.81
C PHE A 35 2.42 14.33 -5.70
N VAL A 36 3.64 13.93 -5.39
CA VAL A 36 4.00 12.51 -5.19
C VAL A 36 4.50 12.25 -3.76
N ASP A 37 4.60 13.30 -2.93
CA ASP A 37 5.13 13.30 -1.56
C ASP A 37 6.58 12.74 -1.44
N GLN A 38 7.25 12.52 -2.57
CA GLN A 38 8.60 11.98 -2.66
C GLN A 38 9.37 12.53 -3.85
N ASN A 39 10.70 12.62 -3.70
CA ASN A 39 11.57 13.07 -4.78
C ASN A 39 11.63 12.02 -5.89
N VAL A 40 11.29 12.43 -7.11
CA VAL A 40 11.26 11.54 -8.27
C VAL A 40 12.08 12.12 -9.42
N ARG A 41 12.62 11.22 -10.24
CA ARG A 41 13.20 11.53 -11.55
C ARG A 41 12.17 11.20 -12.61
N VAL A 42 11.96 12.11 -13.57
CA VAL A 42 10.98 11.92 -14.64
C VAL A 42 11.69 11.45 -15.91
N GLY A 43 11.35 10.25 -16.37
CA GLY A 43 11.77 9.71 -17.66
C GLY A 43 10.85 10.20 -18.78
N LEU A 44 11.41 10.97 -19.72
CA LEU A 44 10.70 11.56 -20.84
C LEU A 44 11.04 10.85 -22.17
N PRO A 45 10.04 10.32 -22.88
CA PRO A 45 10.18 9.90 -24.28
C PRO A 45 10.64 11.06 -25.18
N ARG A 46 11.46 10.76 -26.19
CA ARG A 46 11.99 11.76 -27.14
C ARG A 46 10.89 12.50 -27.90
N SER A 47 9.73 11.87 -28.11
CA SER A 47 8.56 12.48 -28.76
C SER A 47 7.97 13.65 -27.97
N LEU A 48 8.25 13.74 -26.67
CA LEU A 48 7.70 14.75 -25.77
C LEU A 48 8.66 15.90 -25.45
N THR A 49 9.94 15.81 -25.83
CA THR A 49 10.98 16.78 -25.43
C THR A 49 10.62 18.23 -25.77
N GLU A 50 10.06 18.48 -26.96
CA GLU A 50 9.65 19.82 -27.37
C GLU A 50 8.24 20.19 -26.92
N LYS A 51 7.36 19.19 -26.75
CA LYS A 51 5.91 19.36 -26.51
C LYS A 51 5.55 19.49 -25.04
N LEU A 52 6.35 18.93 -24.15
CA LEU A 52 6.09 18.88 -22.72
C LEU A 52 7.28 19.46 -21.95
N ARG A 53 7.04 20.52 -21.21
CA ARG A 53 7.99 21.01 -20.21
C ARG A 53 7.70 20.32 -18.89
N VAL A 54 8.72 19.71 -18.31
CA VAL A 54 8.64 19.03 -17.00
C VAL A 54 9.65 19.64 -16.04
N GLN A 55 9.20 19.92 -14.82
CA GLN A 55 10.07 20.28 -13.71
C GLN A 55 9.71 19.43 -12.50
N SER A 56 10.71 18.87 -11.80
CA SER A 56 10.49 18.16 -10.55
C SER A 56 11.25 18.87 -9.44
N THR A 57 10.54 19.25 -8.37
CA THR A 57 11.12 19.92 -7.22
C THR A 57 10.30 19.64 -5.96
N GLY A 58 10.97 19.36 -4.85
CA GLY A 58 10.33 19.24 -3.53
C GLY A 58 9.19 18.22 -3.44
N GLY A 59 9.23 17.12 -4.19
CA GLY A 59 8.16 16.11 -4.20
C GLY A 59 6.93 16.46 -5.06
N ALA A 60 7.00 17.54 -5.85
CA ALA A 60 6.02 17.91 -6.85
C ALA A 60 6.61 17.84 -8.27
N ILE A 61 5.74 17.56 -9.24
CA ILE A 61 6.04 17.57 -10.67
C ILE A 61 5.14 18.59 -11.34
N TYR A 62 5.74 19.51 -12.08
CA TYR A 62 5.07 20.52 -12.87
C TYR A 62 5.09 20.06 -14.33
N LEU A 63 3.90 19.83 -14.88
CA LEU A 63 3.70 19.37 -16.25
C LEU A 63 3.04 20.49 -17.06
N PHE A 64 3.73 20.99 -18.08
CA PHE A 64 3.21 22.02 -18.97
C PHE A 64 3.25 21.54 -20.42
N ALA A 65 2.07 21.33 -21.01
CA ALA A 65 1.94 20.91 -22.40
C ALA A 65 1.88 22.14 -23.32
N LYS A 66 2.85 22.29 -24.22
CA LYS A 66 2.88 23.37 -25.23
C LYS A 66 1.93 23.09 -26.41
N GLU A 67 1.70 21.82 -26.70
CA GLU A 67 0.94 21.33 -27.85
C GLU A 67 0.09 20.11 -27.46
N ALA A 68 -0.74 19.64 -28.39
CA ALA A 68 -1.48 18.39 -28.23
C ALA A 68 -0.51 17.20 -28.11
N ILE A 69 -0.82 16.31 -27.18
CA ILE A 69 -0.01 15.13 -26.86
C ILE A 69 -0.94 13.91 -26.88
N GLU A 70 -0.65 12.97 -27.77
CA GLU A 70 -1.27 11.64 -27.78
C GLU A 70 -0.96 10.88 -26.48
N PRO A 71 -1.83 9.95 -26.02
CA PRO A 71 -1.60 9.15 -24.83
C PRO A 71 -0.19 8.55 -24.79
N THR A 72 0.65 9.08 -23.92
CA THR A 72 2.07 8.74 -23.84
C THR A 72 2.46 8.46 -22.40
N ARG A 73 3.21 7.37 -22.20
CA ARG A 73 3.66 6.93 -20.88
C ARG A 73 4.93 7.63 -20.43
N LEU A 74 4.89 8.22 -19.25
CA LEU A 74 6.01 8.72 -18.46
C LEU A 74 6.38 7.73 -17.37
N GLN A 75 7.66 7.71 -17.00
CA GLN A 75 8.16 6.94 -15.87
C GLN A 75 8.58 7.91 -14.76
N LEU A 76 8.01 7.75 -13.58
CA LEU A 76 8.42 8.49 -12.39
C LEU A 76 9.22 7.53 -11.50
N GLN A 77 10.52 7.75 -11.39
CA GLN A 77 11.40 6.91 -10.60
C GLN A 77 11.70 7.57 -9.26
N ASN A 78 11.40 6.90 -8.15
CA ASN A 78 11.75 7.36 -6.81
C ASN A 78 13.28 7.45 -6.66
N ALA A 79 13.77 8.62 -6.22
CA ALA A 79 15.20 8.88 -6.10
C ALA A 79 15.89 8.12 -4.94
N LYS A 80 15.13 7.66 -3.93
CA LYS A 80 15.63 6.89 -2.78
C LYS A 80 15.52 5.38 -3.00
N THR A 81 14.35 4.90 -3.43
CA THR A 81 14.07 3.44 -3.53
C THR A 81 14.29 2.87 -4.93
N GLY A 82 14.33 3.72 -5.96
CA GLY A 82 14.37 3.29 -7.36
C GLY A 82 13.03 2.76 -7.88
N GLU A 83 11.97 2.77 -7.07
CA GLU A 83 10.63 2.33 -7.47
C GLU A 83 10.08 3.16 -8.63
N ILE A 84 9.37 2.53 -9.56
CA ILE A 84 8.87 3.14 -10.78
C ILE A 84 7.34 3.21 -10.75
N ILE A 85 6.83 4.43 -10.81
CA ILE A 85 5.41 4.73 -11.03
C ILE A 85 5.21 5.05 -12.51
N LEU A 86 4.26 4.39 -13.14
CA LEU A 86 3.89 4.65 -14.53
C LEU A 86 2.74 5.66 -14.59
N VAL A 87 2.91 6.70 -15.41
CA VAL A 87 1.91 7.75 -15.58
C VAL A 87 1.65 7.94 -17.07
N ASP A 88 0.40 7.81 -17.48
CA ASP A 88 -0.03 8.06 -18.85
C ASP A 88 -0.57 9.48 -18.95
N ILE A 89 0.05 10.30 -19.82
CA ILE A 89 -0.38 11.68 -20.04
C ILE A 89 -1.04 11.82 -21.42
N ALA A 90 -1.98 12.74 -21.53
CA ALA A 90 -2.55 13.18 -22.79
C ALA A 90 -2.92 14.65 -22.70
N ALA A 91 -2.58 15.46 -23.71
CA ALA A 91 -2.87 16.89 -23.72
C ALA A 91 -3.91 17.23 -24.80
N THR A 92 -5.00 17.85 -24.38
CA THR A 92 -6.11 18.26 -25.26
C THR A 92 -6.40 19.75 -25.10
N GLU A 93 -7.06 20.37 -26.08
CA GLU A 93 -7.52 21.75 -25.98
C GLU A 93 -8.49 21.93 -24.81
N ALA A 94 -8.40 23.07 -24.12
CA ALA A 94 -9.36 23.41 -23.08
C ALA A 94 -10.67 23.90 -23.72
N PRO A 95 -11.83 23.39 -23.29
CA PRO A 95 -13.11 23.96 -23.70
C PRO A 95 -13.20 25.44 -23.31
N THR A 96 -13.81 26.27 -24.14
CA THR A 96 -13.83 27.75 -24.08
C THR A 96 -14.31 28.35 -22.74
N TYR A 97 -14.83 27.55 -21.81
CA TYR A 97 -15.34 28.01 -20.51
C TYR A 97 -15.00 27.07 -19.34
N GLN A 98 -14.00 26.18 -19.48
CA GLN A 98 -13.56 25.33 -18.38
C GLN A 98 -12.34 25.92 -17.64
N PRO A 99 -12.33 25.85 -16.29
CA PRO A 99 -11.17 26.23 -15.50
C PRO A 99 -9.98 25.30 -15.75
N ALA A 100 -8.81 25.71 -15.28
CA ALA A 100 -7.62 24.86 -15.32
C ALA A 100 -7.85 23.53 -14.59
N LEU A 101 -7.22 22.47 -15.08
CA LEU A 101 -7.31 21.16 -14.41
C LEU A 101 -6.74 21.25 -13.00
N GLU A 102 -7.43 20.59 -12.08
CA GLU A 102 -7.04 20.56 -10.68
C GLU A 102 -5.69 19.84 -10.49
N PRO A 103 -4.89 20.26 -9.48
CA PRO A 103 -3.69 19.53 -9.10
C PRO A 103 -4.01 18.08 -8.74
N VAL A 104 -3.08 17.18 -9.04
CA VAL A 104 -3.17 15.76 -8.72
C VAL A 104 -2.31 15.47 -7.50
N LYS A 105 -2.79 14.63 -6.59
CA LYS A 105 -1.97 14.00 -5.56
C LYS A 105 -1.95 12.49 -5.78
N ILE A 106 -0.77 11.96 -6.06
CA ILE A 106 -0.53 10.52 -6.11
C ILE A 106 -0.28 10.05 -4.68
N VAL A 107 -1.11 9.12 -4.22
CA VAL A 107 -0.96 8.46 -2.93
C VAL A 107 -0.62 7.00 -3.21
N GLU A 108 0.38 6.46 -2.52
CA GLU A 108 0.66 5.03 -2.58
C GLU A 108 -0.58 4.26 -2.09
N GLY A 109 -1.13 3.41 -2.96
CA GLY A 109 -2.17 2.48 -2.57
C GLY A 109 -1.56 1.47 -1.61
N GLU A 110 -2.32 1.10 -0.56
CA GLU A 110 -2.01 -0.08 0.22
C GLU A 110 -1.86 -1.23 -0.77
N THR A 111 -0.64 -1.73 -0.94
CA THR A 111 -0.44 -2.98 -1.66
C THR A 111 -1.26 -3.99 -0.89
N SER A 112 -2.42 -4.37 -1.43
CA SER A 112 -3.15 -5.51 -0.91
C SER A 112 -2.19 -6.68 -1.03
N SER A 113 -1.55 -6.99 0.10
CA SER A 113 -0.68 -8.14 0.25
C SER A 113 -1.42 -9.33 -0.34
N ALA A 114 -0.77 -10.02 -1.26
CA ALA A 114 -1.32 -11.13 -2.01
C ALA A 114 -2.24 -12.02 -1.15
N ARG A 115 -3.52 -12.05 -1.52
CA ARG A 115 -4.46 -13.18 -1.37
C ARG A 115 -4.29 -14.06 -0.11
N TYR A 116 -4.89 -13.64 1.00
CA TYR A 116 -5.08 -14.44 2.22
C TYR A 116 -5.93 -15.72 2.07
N ALA A 117 -6.33 -16.12 0.86
CA ALA A 117 -7.18 -17.29 0.62
C ALA A 117 -6.64 -18.29 -0.41
N GLY A 118 -5.47 -18.04 -1.02
CA GLY A 118 -4.99 -18.84 -2.16
C GLY A 118 -4.13 -20.07 -1.82
N ALA A 119 -3.47 -20.10 -0.66
CA ALA A 119 -2.45 -21.12 -0.35
C ALA A 119 -2.96 -22.31 0.48
N ALA A 120 -4.21 -22.28 0.95
CA ALA A 120 -4.76 -23.35 1.80
C ALA A 120 -5.20 -24.61 1.04
N THR A 121 -5.39 -24.54 -0.29
CA THR A 121 -5.93 -25.68 -1.07
C THR A 121 -4.87 -26.47 -1.84
N ALA A 122 -3.58 -26.09 -1.82
CA ALA A 122 -2.54 -26.75 -2.61
C ALA A 122 -1.61 -27.69 -1.84
N ARG A 123 -1.79 -27.88 -0.52
CA ARG A 123 -0.88 -28.69 0.32
C ARG A 123 -1.36 -30.13 0.61
N SER A 124 -2.53 -30.54 0.10
CA SER A 124 -3.06 -31.90 0.29
C SER A 124 -2.89 -32.77 -0.96
N ALA A 125 -1.67 -32.84 -1.49
CA ALA A 125 -1.32 -33.81 -2.55
C ALA A 125 0.19 -34.06 -2.60
N LYS A 126 0.82 -34.41 -1.46
CA LYS A 126 2.12 -35.10 -1.50
C LYS A 126 2.15 -36.16 -0.41
N ALA A 127 1.50 -37.28 -0.71
CA ALA A 127 1.55 -38.49 0.09
C ALA A 127 2.99 -39.04 0.09
N THR A 128 3.58 -39.02 1.28
CA THR A 128 4.41 -40.07 1.88
C THR A 128 4.87 -41.19 0.93
N THR A 129 6.14 -41.13 0.55
CA THR A 129 6.93 -42.34 0.32
C THR A 129 8.27 -42.16 1.03
N LYS A 130 8.42 -42.71 2.22
CA LYS A 130 9.73 -42.87 2.86
C LYS A 130 9.81 -44.27 3.46
N ARG A 131 10.35 -45.18 2.65
CA ARG A 131 10.93 -46.45 3.10
C ARG A 131 12.15 -46.14 3.96
N THR A 132 12.23 -46.84 5.07
CA THR A 132 13.39 -47.02 5.95
C THR A 132 14.54 -47.67 5.17
N ASP A 133 15.75 -47.11 5.25
CA ASP A 133 16.90 -47.84 5.81
C ASP A 133 18.04 -46.86 6.17
N SER A 134 18.85 -47.33 7.09
CA SER A 134 19.82 -46.68 7.93
C SER A 134 21.25 -46.66 7.36
N THR A 135 22.06 -45.82 8.01
CA THR A 135 23.53 -45.90 8.16
C THR A 135 24.35 -45.00 7.24
N SER A 136 24.85 -43.87 7.77
CA SER A 136 26.30 -43.65 8.01
C SER A 136 26.58 -42.22 8.47
N ARG A 137 27.58 -42.11 9.34
CA ARG A 137 28.07 -40.91 10.05
C ARG A 137 28.81 -39.94 9.12
N SER A 138 28.64 -38.64 9.35
CA SER A 138 29.74 -37.66 9.41
C SER A 138 29.26 -36.38 10.09
N ASN A 139 30.09 -35.86 11.00
CA ASN A 139 29.99 -34.52 11.54
C ASN A 139 30.25 -33.54 10.40
N ASP A 140 29.39 -32.53 10.26
CA ASP A 140 29.77 -31.21 9.78
C ASP A 140 28.88 -30.21 10.54
N GLU A 141 29.53 -29.31 11.25
CA GLU A 141 28.92 -28.15 11.92
C GLU A 141 28.56 -27.14 10.83
N ASP A 142 27.42 -27.36 10.18
CA ASP A 142 26.80 -26.35 9.35
C ASP A 142 25.94 -25.44 10.25
N ASP A 143 26.48 -24.26 10.51
CA ASP A 143 25.78 -23.07 11.00
C ASP A 143 24.71 -22.69 9.95
N GLU A 144 23.59 -23.41 9.96
CA GLU A 144 22.43 -23.06 9.17
C GLU A 144 21.87 -21.73 9.71
N PRO A 145 21.79 -20.67 8.88
CA PRO A 145 21.16 -19.44 9.31
C PRO A 145 19.70 -19.77 9.65
N GLU A 146 19.30 -19.55 10.91
CA GLU A 146 17.91 -19.67 11.36
C GLU A 146 17.01 -19.06 10.29
N GLU A 147 16.28 -19.93 9.58
CA GLU A 147 15.43 -19.53 8.47
C GLU A 147 14.27 -18.74 9.09
N VAL A 148 14.43 -17.42 9.22
CA VAL A 148 13.41 -16.53 9.75
C VAL A 148 12.21 -16.67 8.82
N ILE A 149 11.25 -17.50 9.23
CA ILE A 149 10.01 -17.75 8.49
C ILE A 149 9.34 -16.39 8.35
N LYS A 150 9.50 -15.76 7.18
CA LYS A 150 8.94 -14.45 6.91
C LYS A 150 7.44 -14.64 6.80
N ARG A 151 6.74 -14.47 7.92
CA ARG A 151 5.30 -14.64 8.03
C ARG A 151 4.63 -13.78 6.96
N GLU A 152 3.97 -14.43 6.01
CA GLU A 152 3.21 -13.74 4.95
C GLU A 152 1.99 -13.00 5.51
N THR A 153 1.52 -13.40 6.70
CA THR A 153 0.36 -12.79 7.37
C THR A 153 0.77 -11.65 8.30
N PRO A 154 0.07 -10.51 8.29
CA PRO A 154 0.43 -9.36 9.08
C PRO A 154 0.14 -9.66 10.55
N VAL A 155 1.01 -9.16 11.42
CA VAL A 155 0.97 -9.42 12.86
C VAL A 155 -0.44 -9.18 13.48
N PRO A 156 -1.17 -8.09 13.16
CA PRO A 156 -2.50 -7.87 13.72
C PRO A 156 -3.49 -9.01 13.41
N VAL A 157 -3.46 -9.55 12.19
CA VAL A 157 -4.37 -10.63 11.76
C VAL A 157 -4.06 -11.92 12.51
N VAL A 158 -2.78 -12.24 12.67
CA VAL A 158 -2.32 -13.41 13.42
C VAL A 158 -2.77 -13.33 14.87
N LEU A 159 -2.52 -12.18 15.52
CA LEU A 159 -2.91 -11.95 16.92
C LEU A 159 -4.42 -11.98 17.12
N THR A 160 -5.20 -11.33 16.24
CA THR A 160 -6.67 -11.34 16.33
C THR A 160 -7.24 -12.74 16.14
N ARG A 161 -6.74 -13.51 15.16
CA ARG A 161 -7.16 -14.89 14.94
C ARG A 161 -6.86 -15.76 16.16
N TYR A 162 -5.64 -15.68 16.68
CA TYR A 162 -5.23 -16.46 17.85
C TYR A 162 -6.07 -16.10 19.09
N ALA A 163 -6.23 -14.81 19.39
CA ALA A 163 -7.07 -14.34 20.49
C ALA A 163 -8.52 -14.83 20.37
N ALA A 164 -9.10 -14.78 19.17
CA ALA A 164 -10.45 -15.28 18.92
C ALA A 164 -10.56 -16.80 19.14
N GLN A 165 -9.59 -17.59 18.67
CA GLN A 165 -9.57 -19.04 18.90
C GLN A 165 -9.42 -19.38 20.39
N MET A 166 -8.56 -18.66 21.11
CA MET A 166 -8.36 -18.86 22.55
C MET A 166 -9.60 -18.52 23.39
N LEU A 167 -10.41 -17.54 22.96
CA LEU A 167 -11.58 -17.08 23.72
C LEU A 167 -12.88 -17.80 23.33
N TYR A 168 -13.03 -18.16 22.06
CA TYR A 168 -14.33 -18.59 21.52
C TYR A 168 -14.30 -19.97 20.85
N ALA A 169 -13.13 -20.56 20.59
CA ALA A 169 -13.03 -21.89 19.99
C ALA A 169 -12.70 -22.98 21.04
N PRO A 170 -13.07 -24.24 20.78
CA PRO A 170 -12.61 -25.36 21.61
C PRO A 170 -11.08 -25.47 21.62
N LEU A 171 -10.47 -25.73 22.79
CA LEU A 171 -9.00 -25.78 22.95
C LEU A 171 -8.31 -26.76 21.99
N ARG A 172 -8.99 -27.83 21.59
CA ARG A 172 -8.48 -28.83 20.64
C ARG A 172 -8.32 -28.31 19.20
N THR A 173 -8.87 -27.15 18.87
CA THR A 173 -8.82 -26.53 17.53
C THR A 173 -7.94 -25.28 17.49
N VAL A 174 -7.29 -24.95 18.60
CA VAL A 174 -6.33 -23.84 18.64
C VAL A 174 -5.06 -24.30 17.92
N GLU A 175 -4.72 -23.63 16.83
CA GLU A 175 -3.46 -23.85 16.14
C GLU A 175 -2.34 -23.20 16.98
N PRO A 176 -1.30 -23.96 17.39
CA PRO A 176 -0.15 -23.37 18.04
C PRO A 176 0.55 -22.46 17.04
N VAL A 177 0.73 -21.20 17.40
CA VAL A 177 1.47 -20.22 16.60
C VAL A 177 2.73 -19.89 17.36
N ASP A 178 3.88 -20.13 16.74
CA ASP A 178 5.18 -19.79 17.30
C ASP A 178 5.26 -18.28 17.59
N ASP A 179 5.98 -17.93 18.65
CA ASP A 179 6.25 -16.55 19.11
C ASP A 179 5.06 -15.76 19.68
N ILE A 180 3.88 -16.37 19.83
CA ILE A 180 2.77 -15.70 20.56
C ILE A 180 2.85 -15.98 22.05
N ALA A 181 2.97 -14.92 22.85
CA ALA A 181 2.94 -14.98 24.30
C ALA A 181 1.74 -14.20 24.87
N GLN A 182 1.15 -14.73 25.94
CA GLN A 182 0.15 -13.99 26.71
C GLN A 182 0.85 -12.94 27.59
N VAL A 183 0.34 -11.72 27.59
CA VAL A 183 0.86 -10.59 28.37
C VAL A 183 -0.11 -10.24 29.49
N LYS A 184 0.43 -9.79 30.62
CA LYS A 184 -0.39 -9.24 31.70
C LYS A 184 -0.99 -7.90 31.28
N ILE A 185 -2.30 -7.75 31.43
CA ILE A 185 -3.04 -6.51 31.20
C ILE A 185 -3.69 -6.06 32.50
N ASP A 186 -3.68 -4.75 32.76
CA ASP A 186 -4.41 -4.18 33.90
C ASP A 186 -5.92 -4.23 33.61
N ARG A 187 -6.67 -4.85 34.54
CA ARG A 187 -8.13 -4.94 34.45
C ARG A 187 -8.83 -3.60 34.67
N ARG A 188 -8.12 -2.58 35.16
CA ARG A 188 -8.61 -1.22 35.38
C ARG A 188 -8.38 -0.29 34.19
N LEU A 189 -7.92 -0.82 33.06
CA LEU A 189 -7.74 -0.03 31.84
C LEU A 189 -9.05 0.67 31.45
N ASP A 190 -8.99 1.98 31.21
CA ASP A 190 -10.15 2.73 30.75
C ASP A 190 -10.44 2.39 29.28
N LEU A 191 -11.56 1.69 29.06
CA LEU A 191 -12.02 1.24 27.75
C LEU A 191 -13.25 2.01 27.27
N THR A 192 -13.63 3.10 27.93
CA THR A 192 -14.83 3.88 27.59
C THR A 192 -14.77 4.50 26.20
N THR A 193 -13.57 4.67 25.63
CA THR A 193 -13.34 5.23 24.31
C THR A 193 -13.50 4.23 23.15
N LEU A 194 -13.61 2.92 23.42
CA LEU A 194 -13.66 1.91 22.35
C LEU A 194 -14.96 1.94 21.53
N LEU A 195 -16.09 2.22 22.17
CA LEU A 195 -17.42 2.25 21.55
C LEU A 195 -18.23 3.44 22.09
N PRO A 196 -17.83 4.68 21.79
CA PRO A 196 -18.38 5.88 22.43
C PRO A 196 -19.85 6.15 22.09
N THR A 197 -20.35 5.55 21.01
CA THR A 197 -21.73 5.72 20.53
C THR A 197 -22.71 4.71 21.12
N LEU A 198 -22.23 3.73 21.90
CA LEU A 198 -23.06 2.67 22.47
C LEU A 198 -22.88 2.58 23.99
N PRO A 199 -23.95 2.39 24.78
CA PRO A 199 -23.86 2.25 26.23
C PRO A 199 -23.40 0.84 26.62
N VAL A 200 -22.16 0.51 26.30
CA VAL A 200 -21.55 -0.80 26.59
C VAL A 200 -20.52 -0.70 27.71
N LYS A 201 -20.46 -1.73 28.54
CA LYS A 201 -19.41 -1.89 29.55
C LYS A 201 -18.38 -2.89 29.04
N ALA A 202 -17.17 -2.44 28.75
CA ALA A 202 -16.07 -3.29 28.33
C ALA A 202 -15.17 -3.68 29.52
N THR A 203 -14.64 -4.90 29.52
CA THR A 203 -13.65 -5.36 30.50
C THR A 203 -12.61 -6.20 29.77
N PRO A 204 -11.30 -5.95 29.95
CA PRO A 204 -10.29 -6.71 29.24
C PRO A 204 -10.25 -8.16 29.77
N LEU A 205 -10.26 -9.13 28.85
CA LEU A 205 -10.21 -10.56 29.17
C LEU A 205 -8.80 -11.15 29.06
N GLY A 206 -7.96 -10.60 28.17
CA GLY A 206 -6.60 -11.05 27.94
C GLY A 206 -5.86 -10.11 27.00
N ALA A 207 -4.53 -10.25 26.96
CA ALA A 207 -3.66 -9.58 26.01
C ALA A 207 -2.63 -10.58 25.49
N TRP A 208 -2.25 -10.43 24.23
CA TRP A 208 -1.25 -11.25 23.56
C TRP A 208 -0.30 -10.35 22.80
N ARG A 209 0.96 -10.77 22.70
CA ARG A 209 1.95 -10.18 21.80
C ARG A 209 2.57 -11.26 20.95
N LEU A 210 3.11 -10.82 19.82
CA LEU A 210 3.95 -11.63 18.94
C LEU A 210 5.35 -11.00 19.01
N ASP A 211 6.33 -11.77 19.45
CA ASP A 211 7.74 -11.34 19.58
C ASP A 211 8.55 -11.65 18.30
#